data_AF-A0A9P8H793-F1
#
_entry.id   AF-A0A9P8H793-F1
#
_cell.length_a   1.000
_cell.length_b   1.000
_cell.length_c   1.000
_cell.angle_alpha   90.00
_cell.angle_beta   90.00
_cell.angle_gamma   90.00
#
_symmetry.space_group_name_H-M   'P 1'
#
loop_
_entity.id
_entity.type
_entity.pdbx_description
1 polymer ?
#
loop_
_entity_poly.entity_id
_entity_poly.type
_entity_poly.pdbx_seq_one_letter_code
_entity_poly.pdbx_strand_id
1 'polypeptide(L)'
;MLLNHTPRASLRIVSSSTQQVRHASLIRRPKRPYTFTQLVTLSDGSTFVQRTTSPQPVYRSTKDVRNNPLWNPSSQKLLNIEEDEAGRLKRFRGRFGRGWDAEAVADAEEVRDGEEALAPEESQDSLLDLISNYGNEAEADGKAAGKKEEVKSSGKGKGGQK
;
A
#
# COMPACT_ATOMS: atom_id res chain seq x y z
N MET A 1 86.74 54.51 -21.47
CA MET A 1 85.57 55.41 -21.24
C MET A 1 84.45 54.55 -20.69
N LEU A 2 84.06 54.76 -19.43
CA LEU A 2 83.09 53.94 -18.68
C LEU A 2 81.66 54.37 -19.04
N LEU A 3 80.81 53.44 -19.49
CA LEU A 3 79.38 53.69 -19.71
C LEU A 3 78.61 53.51 -18.39
N ASN A 4 78.14 54.62 -17.83
CA ASN A 4 77.31 54.64 -16.64
C ASN A 4 75.89 54.13 -16.96
N HIS A 5 75.48 53.00 -16.38
CA HIS A 5 74.11 52.50 -16.44
C HIS A 5 73.34 53.03 -15.24
N THR A 6 72.31 53.84 -15.47
CA THR A 6 71.39 54.28 -14.41
C THR A 6 70.30 53.21 -14.19
N PRO A 7 70.04 52.77 -12.95
CA PRO A 7 68.91 51.88 -12.69
C PRO A 7 67.60 52.68 -12.72
N ARG A 8 66.72 52.34 -13.66
CA ARG A 8 65.36 52.88 -13.74
C ARG A 8 64.55 52.40 -12.53
N ALA A 9 64.20 53.30 -11.63
CA ALA A 9 63.34 53.00 -10.49
C ALA A 9 61.97 52.49 -10.98
N SER A 10 61.65 51.24 -10.66
CA SER A 10 60.34 50.64 -10.90
C SER A 10 59.39 51.05 -9.77
N LEU A 11 58.47 51.97 -10.05
CA LEU A 11 57.41 52.33 -9.13
C LEU A 11 56.40 51.18 -9.07
N ARG A 12 56.39 50.43 -7.96
CA ARG A 12 55.34 49.46 -7.68
C ARG A 12 54.04 50.22 -7.40
N ILE A 13 53.13 50.20 -8.36
CA ILE A 13 51.76 50.67 -8.15
C ILE A 13 51.11 49.68 -7.19
N VAL A 14 51.01 50.05 -5.91
CA VAL A 14 50.20 49.33 -4.95
C VAL A 14 48.75 49.68 -5.26
N SER A 15 48.05 48.80 -5.97
CA SER A 15 46.61 48.91 -6.12
C SER A 15 45.97 48.66 -4.75
N SER A 16 45.74 49.71 -3.98
CA SER A 16 44.84 49.62 -2.83
C SER A 16 43.45 49.34 -3.39
N SER A 17 43.01 48.09 -3.31
CA SER A 17 41.62 47.73 -3.58
C SER A 17 40.74 48.53 -2.61
N THR A 18 40.16 49.63 -3.09
CA THR A 18 39.12 50.39 -2.38
C THR A 18 37.77 49.72 -2.60
N GLN A 19 37.70 48.39 -2.48
CA GLN A 19 36.42 47.69 -2.57
C GLN A 19 35.56 48.09 -1.37
N GLN A 20 34.51 48.85 -1.65
CA GLN A 20 33.47 49.21 -0.70
C GLN A 20 32.85 47.92 -0.13
N VAL A 21 33.05 47.67 1.17
CA VAL A 21 32.46 46.54 1.89
C VAL A 21 30.94 46.72 1.93
N ARG A 22 30.17 45.80 1.36
CA ARG A 22 28.71 45.81 1.41
C ARG A 22 28.20 44.78 2.41
N HIS A 23 27.57 45.26 3.48
CA HIS A 23 26.94 44.44 4.52
C HIS A 23 25.56 43.90 4.09
N ALA A 24 25.49 43.22 2.94
CA ALA A 24 24.24 42.61 2.47
C ALA A 24 24.04 41.24 3.14
N SER A 25 23.00 41.11 3.97
CA SER A 25 22.59 39.81 4.51
C SER A 25 21.71 39.07 3.50
N LEU A 26 22.04 37.80 3.23
CA LEU A 26 21.24 36.97 2.32
C LEU A 26 19.91 36.59 3.00
N ILE A 27 18.82 37.21 2.55
CA ILE A 27 17.46 36.81 2.96
C ILE A 27 17.02 35.60 2.13
N ARG A 28 17.06 34.40 2.74
CA ARG A 28 16.62 33.16 2.08
C ARG A 28 15.11 33.01 2.18
N ARG A 29 14.46 32.78 1.03
CA ARG A 29 13.04 32.42 0.96
C ARG A 29 12.88 30.90 1.09
N PRO A 30 11.84 30.40 1.77
CA PRO A 30 11.58 28.97 1.84
C PRO A 30 11.14 28.44 0.48
N LYS A 31 11.74 27.33 0.04
CA LYS A 31 11.34 26.63 -1.20
C LYS A 31 10.16 25.71 -0.88
N ARG A 32 8.99 26.02 -1.40
CA ARG A 32 7.77 25.22 -1.21
C ARG A 32 7.49 24.41 -2.49
N PRO A 33 7.43 23.07 -2.43
CA PRO A 33 7.05 22.27 -3.58
C PRO A 33 5.58 22.50 -3.93
N TYR A 34 5.22 22.17 -5.17
CA TYR A 34 3.82 22.16 -5.58
C TYR A 34 3.03 21.11 -4.78
N THR A 35 1.80 21.44 -4.41
CA THR A 35 0.92 20.54 -3.67
C THR A 35 -0.40 20.35 -4.40
N PHE A 36 -0.85 19.12 -4.45
CA PHE A 36 -2.13 18.70 -4.99
C PHE A 36 -3.15 18.53 -3.86
N THR A 37 -4.44 18.60 -4.21
CA THR A 37 -5.54 18.20 -3.34
C THR A 37 -5.83 16.74 -3.56
N GLN A 38 -5.66 15.93 -2.52
CA GLN A 38 -5.90 14.50 -2.57
C GLN A 38 -7.08 14.14 -1.67
N LEU A 39 -8.04 13.39 -2.22
CA LEU A 39 -9.12 12.77 -1.47
C LEU A 39 -8.63 11.43 -0.93
N VAL A 40 -8.59 11.28 0.38
CA VAL A 40 -8.23 10.03 1.05
C VAL A 40 -9.50 9.33 1.51
N THR A 41 -9.70 8.09 1.08
CA THR A 41 -10.74 7.19 1.55
C THR A 41 -10.14 6.22 2.56
N LEU A 42 -10.64 6.26 3.80
CA LEU A 42 -10.27 5.33 4.87
C LEU A 42 -11.02 3.99 4.72
N SER A 43 -10.63 3.01 5.54
CA SER A 43 -11.14 1.63 5.52
C SER A 43 -12.62 1.53 5.88
N ASP A 44 -13.13 2.46 6.69
CA ASP A 44 -14.54 2.63 7.03
C ASP A 44 -15.36 3.32 5.92
N GLY A 45 -14.70 3.76 4.85
CA GLY A 45 -15.29 4.53 3.76
C GLY A 45 -15.39 6.03 4.04
N SER A 46 -14.98 6.49 5.22
CA SER A 46 -14.92 7.92 5.51
C SER A 46 -13.85 8.61 4.65
N THR A 47 -14.12 9.86 4.27
CA THR A 47 -13.27 10.58 3.30
C THR A 47 -12.86 11.94 3.81
N PHE A 48 -11.60 12.31 3.61
CA PHE A 48 -11.12 13.66 3.88
C PHE A 48 -10.21 14.16 2.76
N VAL A 49 -10.07 15.47 2.66
CA VAL A 49 -9.20 16.13 1.69
C VAL A 49 -7.95 16.63 2.38
N GLN A 50 -6.77 16.29 1.83
CA GLN A 50 -5.49 16.78 2.32
C GLN A 50 -4.61 17.35 1.20
N ARG A 51 -3.68 18.22 1.58
CA ARG A 51 -2.65 18.78 0.68
C ARG A 51 -1.44 17.87 0.69
N THR A 52 -1.11 17.27 -0.45
CA THR A 52 0.03 16.34 -0.58
C THR A 52 0.87 16.71 -1.80
N THR A 53 2.09 16.21 -1.89
CA THR A 53 2.96 16.38 -3.08
C THR A 53 2.75 15.30 -4.13
N SER A 54 1.93 14.28 -3.83
CA SER A 54 1.61 13.21 -4.76
C SER A 54 0.62 13.70 -5.82
N PRO A 55 0.82 13.37 -7.10
CA PRO A 55 -0.12 13.75 -8.16
C PRO A 55 -1.41 12.92 -8.15
N GLN A 56 -1.51 11.89 -7.30
CA GLN A 56 -2.67 10.99 -7.25
C GLN A 56 -3.88 11.70 -6.63
N PRO A 57 -5.02 11.83 -7.34
CA PRO A 57 -6.17 12.58 -6.86
C PRO A 57 -6.95 11.84 -5.76
N VAL A 58 -6.96 10.50 -5.81
CA VAL A 58 -7.68 9.65 -4.85
C VAL A 58 -6.72 8.64 -4.26
N TYR A 59 -6.74 8.49 -2.95
CA TYR A 59 -5.94 7.49 -2.22
C TYR A 59 -6.84 6.63 -1.34
N ARG A 60 -6.74 5.31 -1.51
CA ARG A 60 -7.49 4.35 -0.71
C ARG A 60 -6.57 3.65 0.29
N SER A 61 -6.81 3.89 1.57
CA SER A 61 -6.07 3.24 2.65
C SER A 61 -6.58 1.82 2.87
N THR A 62 -5.65 0.86 2.92
CA THR A 62 -5.95 -0.55 3.24
C THR A 62 -5.66 -0.88 4.70
N LYS A 63 -4.64 -0.28 5.30
CA LYS A 63 -4.34 -0.31 6.74
C LYS A 63 -4.34 1.13 7.27
N ASP A 64 -5.18 1.42 8.25
CA ASP A 64 -5.32 2.73 8.86
C ASP A 64 -5.76 2.65 10.33
N VAL A 65 -6.01 3.80 10.95
CA VAL A 65 -6.41 3.91 12.36
C VAL A 65 -7.76 3.23 12.63
N ARG A 66 -8.61 3.04 11.61
CA ARG A 66 -9.97 2.50 11.77
C ARG A 66 -10.03 0.98 11.74
N ASN A 67 -9.06 0.32 11.10
CA ASN A 67 -9.01 -1.13 11.04
C ASN A 67 -7.86 -1.75 11.84
N ASN A 68 -7.12 -0.97 12.62
CA ASN A 68 -6.04 -1.48 13.46
C ASN A 68 -6.52 -1.63 14.93
N PRO A 69 -6.32 -2.81 15.55
CA PRO A 69 -6.83 -3.12 16.88
C PRO A 69 -6.27 -2.21 17.98
N LEU A 70 -5.07 -1.65 17.80
CA LEU A 70 -4.44 -0.75 18.77
C LEU A 70 -5.28 0.50 19.03
N TRP A 71 -5.91 1.07 18.00
CA TRP A 71 -6.70 2.29 18.11
C TRP A 71 -8.18 2.03 18.36
N ASN A 72 -8.66 0.80 18.11
CA ASN A 72 -10.05 0.39 18.29
C ASN A 72 -10.16 -0.89 19.16
N PRO A 73 -9.70 -0.86 20.43
CA PRO A 73 -9.62 -2.06 21.27
C PRO A 73 -10.98 -2.64 21.66
N SER A 74 -12.06 -1.86 21.59
CA SER A 74 -13.42 -2.34 21.87
C SER A 74 -14.02 -3.19 20.74
N SER A 75 -13.42 -3.17 19.55
CA SER A 75 -13.95 -3.89 18.41
C SER A 75 -13.48 -5.35 18.41
N GLN A 76 -14.35 -6.25 18.89
CA GLN A 76 -14.09 -7.70 18.91
C GLN A 76 -13.76 -8.25 17.52
N LYS A 77 -14.38 -7.68 16.48
CA LYS A 77 -14.09 -8.03 15.08
C LYS A 77 -12.62 -7.87 14.72
N LEU A 78 -11.90 -6.89 15.28
CA LEU A 78 -10.49 -6.66 14.97
C LEU A 78 -9.55 -7.51 15.83
N LEU A 79 -9.97 -7.92 17.02
CA LEU A 79 -9.17 -8.75 17.92
C LEU A 79 -9.07 -10.20 17.44
N ASN A 80 -10.12 -10.70 16.79
CA ASN A 80 -10.17 -12.06 16.26
C ASN A 80 -9.55 -12.16 14.86
N ILE A 81 -9.04 -11.06 14.28
CA ILE A 81 -8.35 -11.12 12.99
C ILE A 81 -6.93 -11.59 13.25
N GLU A 82 -6.64 -12.81 12.81
CA GLU A 82 -5.29 -13.35 12.79
C GLU A 82 -4.41 -12.52 11.85
N GLU A 83 -3.55 -11.68 12.41
CA GLU A 83 -2.62 -10.86 11.63
C GLU A 83 -1.45 -11.71 11.08
N ASP A 84 -1.68 -12.46 10.00
CA ASP A 84 -0.60 -13.14 9.27
C ASP A 84 0.13 -12.18 8.32
N GLU A 85 0.93 -11.28 8.90
CA GLU A 85 1.68 -10.28 8.13
C GLU A 85 2.73 -10.90 7.20
N ALA A 86 3.28 -12.05 7.59
CA ALA A 86 4.29 -12.77 6.81
C ALA A 86 3.68 -13.72 5.77
N GLY A 87 2.35 -13.88 5.74
CA GLY A 87 1.65 -14.82 4.87
C GLY A 87 2.04 -16.28 5.13
N ARG A 88 2.67 -16.61 6.28
CA ARG A 88 3.19 -17.95 6.58
C ARG A 88 2.03 -18.89 6.89
N LEU A 89 1.07 -18.42 7.66
CA LEU A 89 -0.13 -19.18 8.01
C LEU A 89 -1.00 -19.40 6.77
N LYS A 90 -1.16 -18.37 5.94
CA LYS A 90 -1.86 -18.46 4.65
C LYS A 90 -1.20 -19.47 3.70
N ARG A 91 0.13 -19.45 3.61
CA ARG A 91 0.89 -20.43 2.81
C ARG A 91 0.79 -21.84 3.37
N PHE A 92 0.80 -21.98 4.70
CA PHE A 92 0.65 -23.27 5.37
C PHE A 92 -0.74 -23.84 5.13
N ARG A 93 -1.80 -23.04 5.34
CA ARG A 93 -3.20 -23.40 5.04
C ARG A 93 -3.39 -23.81 3.58
N GLY A 94 -2.80 -23.07 2.63
CA GLY A 94 -2.85 -23.43 1.22
C GLY A 94 -2.16 -24.76 0.88
N ARG A 95 -1.20 -25.22 1.70
CA ARG A 95 -0.46 -26.46 1.45
C ARG A 95 -0.99 -27.67 2.22
N PHE A 96 -1.47 -27.46 3.44
CA PHE A 96 -1.86 -28.53 4.37
C PHE A 96 -3.33 -28.48 4.78
N GLY A 97 -4.10 -27.54 4.23
CA GLY A 97 -5.50 -27.29 4.62
C GLY A 97 -5.62 -26.64 6.00
N ARG A 98 -6.87 -26.51 6.48
CA ARG A 98 -7.20 -25.87 7.76
C ARG A 98 -7.30 -26.82 8.96
N GLY A 99 -7.09 -28.13 8.77
CA GLY A 99 -7.22 -29.12 9.85
C GLY A 99 -6.19 -29.03 10.98
N TRP A 100 -5.24 -28.09 10.88
CA TRP A 100 -4.19 -27.83 11.89
C TRP A 100 -4.35 -26.45 12.55
N ASP A 101 -5.43 -25.73 12.28
CA ASP A 101 -5.72 -24.45 12.94
C ASP A 101 -6.11 -24.68 14.41
N ALA A 102 -5.77 -23.72 15.27
CA ALA A 102 -6.03 -23.81 16.71
C ALA A 102 -7.53 -23.91 17.05
N GLU A 103 -8.39 -23.32 16.22
CA GLU A 103 -9.85 -23.44 16.36
C GLU A 103 -10.34 -24.87 16.10
N ALA A 104 -9.79 -25.55 15.08
CA ALA A 104 -10.12 -26.95 14.78
C ALA A 104 -9.72 -27.94 15.90
N VAL A 105 -8.77 -27.56 16.75
CA VAL A 105 -8.35 -28.36 17.92
C VAL A 105 -9.23 -28.06 19.14
N ALA A 106 -9.71 -26.81 19.30
CA ALA A 106 -10.62 -26.44 20.39
C ALA A 106 -12.00 -27.10 20.24
N ASP A 107 -12.57 -27.11 19.03
CA ASP A 107 -13.85 -27.78 18.76
C ASP A 107 -13.74 -29.32 18.86
N ALA A 108 -12.57 -29.89 18.56
CA ALA A 108 -12.34 -31.34 18.72
C ALA A 108 -12.26 -31.79 20.20
N GLU A 109 -11.94 -30.88 21.14
CA GLU A 109 -12.02 -31.14 22.58
C GLU A 109 -13.43 -30.88 23.13
N GLU A 110 -14.17 -29.87 22.66
CA GLU A 110 -15.55 -29.64 23.10
C GLU A 110 -16.55 -30.73 22.64
N VAL A 111 -16.31 -31.39 21.50
CA VAL A 111 -17.15 -32.51 21.02
C VAL A 111 -17.01 -33.80 21.86
N ARG A 112 -16.08 -33.85 22.84
CA ARG A 112 -15.96 -35.01 23.75
C ARG A 112 -16.95 -35.02 24.90
N ASP A 113 -17.60 -33.88 25.20
CA ASP A 113 -18.56 -33.76 26.31
C ASP A 113 -19.96 -33.34 25.82
N GLY A 114 -20.64 -34.24 25.10
CA GLY A 114 -22.11 -34.31 25.09
C GLY A 114 -22.86 -33.84 23.84
N GLU A 115 -23.53 -34.83 23.24
CA GLU A 115 -24.77 -34.74 22.45
C GLU A 115 -24.72 -34.17 21.01
N GLU A 116 -25.06 -35.09 20.10
CA GLU A 116 -25.31 -34.99 18.67
C GLU A 116 -26.33 -33.90 18.30
N ALA A 117 -25.91 -32.89 17.51
CA ALA A 117 -26.62 -32.41 16.31
C ALA A 117 -26.07 -31.07 15.80
N LEU A 118 -25.27 -31.10 14.73
CA LEU A 118 -25.43 -30.27 13.52
C LEU A 118 -24.30 -30.64 12.54
N ALA A 119 -24.69 -31.22 11.41
CA ALA A 119 -23.81 -31.60 10.31
C ALA A 119 -23.02 -30.40 9.75
N PRO A 120 -21.84 -30.61 9.17
CA PRO A 120 -20.73 -29.69 9.31
C PRO A 120 -20.61 -28.81 8.07
N GLU A 121 -21.04 -27.56 8.17
CA GLU A 121 -20.75 -26.52 7.16
C GLU A 121 -19.24 -26.39 6.95
N GLU A 122 -18.43 -26.55 8.01
CA GLU A 122 -16.96 -26.43 7.93
C GLU A 122 -16.26 -27.62 7.24
N SER A 123 -16.87 -28.82 7.30
CA SER A 123 -16.38 -29.97 6.52
C SER A 123 -16.61 -29.76 5.03
N GLN A 124 -17.72 -29.10 4.69
CA GLN A 124 -18.02 -28.71 3.32
C GLN A 124 -17.06 -27.60 2.89
N ASP A 125 -16.72 -26.65 3.76
CA ASP A 125 -15.73 -25.61 3.48
C ASP A 125 -14.33 -26.18 3.25
N SER A 126 -13.89 -27.19 4.02
CA SER A 126 -12.64 -27.91 3.76
C SER A 126 -12.66 -28.67 2.42
N LEU A 127 -13.81 -29.21 2.04
CA LEU A 127 -14.00 -29.92 0.76
C LEU A 127 -14.06 -28.92 -0.41
N LEU A 128 -14.70 -27.77 -0.23
CA LEU A 128 -14.80 -26.67 -1.19
C LEU A 128 -13.43 -26.01 -1.41
N ASP A 129 -12.60 -25.87 -0.37
CA ASP A 129 -11.23 -25.37 -0.47
C ASP A 129 -10.36 -26.34 -1.30
N LEU A 130 -10.46 -27.65 -1.03
CA LEU A 130 -9.78 -28.70 -1.79
C LEU A 130 -10.19 -28.73 -3.27
N ILE A 131 -11.49 -28.59 -3.55
CA ILE A 131 -12.02 -28.51 -4.93
C ILE A 131 -11.52 -27.23 -5.63
N SER A 132 -11.46 -26.10 -4.91
CA SER A 132 -10.98 -24.83 -5.47
C SER A 132 -9.48 -24.85 -5.80
N ASN A 133 -8.67 -25.55 -4.99
CA ASN A 133 -7.23 -25.67 -5.22
C ASN A 133 -6.93 -26.51 -6.47
N TYR A 134 -7.71 -27.58 -6.70
CA TYR A 134 -7.59 -28.41 -7.92
C TYR A 134 -7.91 -27.63 -9.22
N GLY A 135 -8.80 -26.63 -9.16
CA GLY A 135 -9.13 -25.78 -10.30
C GLY A 135 -8.03 -24.76 -10.66
N ASN A 136 -7.30 -24.25 -9.66
CA ASN A 136 -6.24 -23.25 -9.86
C ASN A 136 -4.93 -23.85 -10.37
N GLU A 137 -4.60 -25.09 -9.98
CA GLU A 137 -3.41 -25.81 -10.48
C GLU A 137 -3.51 -26.05 -12.00
N ALA A 138 -4.73 -26.33 -12.51
CA ALA A 138 -4.98 -26.51 -13.95
C ALA A 138 -4.82 -25.20 -14.78
N GLU A 139 -5.03 -24.03 -14.18
CA GLU A 139 -4.78 -22.74 -14.83
C GLU A 139 -3.29 -22.32 -14.75
N ALA A 140 -2.59 -22.69 -13.68
CA ALA A 140 -1.14 -22.41 -13.52
C ALA A 140 -0.27 -23.25 -14.47
N ASP A 141 -0.67 -24.50 -14.74
CA ASP A 141 0.00 -25.41 -15.68
C ASP A 141 -0.53 -25.30 -17.13
N GLY A 142 -0.83 -24.09 -17.60
CA GLY A 142 -0.85 -23.74 -19.04
C GLY A 142 -1.61 -24.66 -20.01
N LYS A 143 -2.58 -25.45 -19.56
CA LYS A 143 -3.37 -26.39 -20.37
C LYS A 143 -4.87 -26.23 -20.13
N ALA A 144 -5.35 -24.99 -20.21
CA ALA A 144 -6.75 -24.72 -20.45
C ALA A 144 -6.89 -23.63 -21.51
N ALA A 145 -6.87 -24.03 -22.78
CA ALA A 145 -7.44 -23.26 -23.87
C ALA A 145 -8.97 -23.30 -23.74
N GLY A 146 -9.51 -22.57 -22.77
CA GLY A 146 -10.93 -22.26 -22.66
C GLY A 146 -11.15 -20.82 -23.11
N LYS A 147 -11.63 -20.61 -24.34
CA LYS A 147 -12.19 -19.32 -24.76
C LYS A 147 -13.21 -18.88 -23.70
N LYS A 148 -12.93 -17.81 -22.95
CA LYS A 148 -14.00 -16.99 -22.37
C LYS A 148 -14.65 -16.27 -23.55
N GLU A 149 -15.65 -16.91 -24.11
CA GLU A 149 -16.61 -16.28 -25.01
C GLU A 149 -17.33 -15.19 -24.21
N GLU A 150 -17.22 -13.94 -24.68
CA GLU A 150 -17.99 -12.83 -24.16
C GLU A 150 -19.47 -13.08 -24.43
N VAL A 151 -20.25 -13.42 -23.40
CA VAL A 151 -21.71 -13.28 -23.48
C VAL A 151 -22.03 -11.79 -23.38
N LYS A 152 -22.11 -11.13 -24.55
CA LYS A 152 -22.82 -9.86 -24.69
C LYS A 152 -24.32 -10.14 -24.48
N SER A 153 -24.86 -9.78 -23.32
CA SER A 153 -26.31 -9.66 -23.17
C SER A 153 -26.79 -8.39 -23.89
N SER A 154 -27.10 -8.55 -25.17
CA SER A 154 -27.86 -7.58 -25.96
C SER A 154 -29.32 -7.59 -25.52
N GLY A 155 -29.67 -6.77 -24.52
CA GLY A 155 -31.06 -6.43 -24.18
C GLY A 155 -31.53 -5.22 -24.98
N LYS A 156 -32.12 -5.47 -26.15
CA LYS A 156 -32.71 -4.46 -27.04
C LYS A 156 -34.05 -3.96 -26.47
N GLY A 157 -34.30 -2.67 -26.63
CA GLY A 157 -35.38 -1.93 -25.97
C GLY A 157 -36.82 -2.23 -26.41
N LYS A 158 -37.74 -1.79 -25.56
CA LYS A 158 -39.02 -1.17 -25.93
C LYS A 158 -38.95 0.24 -25.31
N GLY A 159 -39.02 1.35 -26.03
CA GLY A 159 -40.00 1.66 -27.07
C GLY A 159 -41.22 2.29 -26.40
N GLY A 160 -41.11 3.58 -26.02
CA GLY A 160 -42.19 4.36 -25.44
C GLY A 160 -42.18 5.77 -26.05
N GLN A 161 -42.77 5.90 -27.23
CA GLN A 161 -43.24 7.19 -27.76
C GLN A 161 -44.71 7.36 -27.39
N LYS A 162 -45.02 8.44 -26.67
CA LYS A 162 -46.08 9.41 -26.97
C LYS A 162 -46.02 10.53 -25.94
#